data_AF-A0A537UNB1-F1
#
_entry.id   AF-A0A537UNB1-F1
#
_cell.length_a   1.000
_cell.length_b   1.000
_cell.length_c   1.000
_cell.angle_alpha   90.00
_cell.angle_beta   90.00
_cell.angle_gamma   90.00
#
_symmetry.space_group_name_H-M   'P 1'
#
loop_
_entity.id
_entity.type
_entity.pdbx_description
1 polymer ?
#
loop_
_entity_poly.entity_id
_entity_poly.type
_entity_poly.pdbx_seq_one_letter_code
_entity_poly.pdbx_strand_id
1 'polypeptide(L)'
;VTTLREDTETFGRKAKVAFGRDWIRDAERRDFTINGLSVGADGVVHDYVGGLYDIAARRVRFIGDPDRRIAEDYLRILRFFRIHAAFGAGEPDREGYLACIRARAGLASLSAERVRMEMLKLMVAEGAAVAVTAMADGGLLLPIFGGVAYTGPLKVMISAERMLGWNPDAIRRLGALAVAVTEDAKRVATRLRLTNAETKALDSMGHRWWRLGGMDEATARRRLYRLGENRYRDRLLLAWARAGGDTDSAHWRELALLPERWSIRARAGLASLSAERVRMEMLKLMVAEGAAVAVTAMADGGLLLPIFGGVAYTGPLKVMISAERMLGWNPDAIRRLGALAVAVTEDAKRVATRLRLTNAETKALDSMGHRWWRLGGMDEATARRRLYRLGENRYRDRLLLAWARAGGDTDSAHWRELALLPERWSAPKFPLKAADFIARGIAEGPVLGQVLALAEDAWLAADFPLDEGALKTIADQAVARFTRDNRP
;
A
#
# COMPACT_ATOMS: atom_id res chain seq x y z
N VAL A 1 -17.43 -25.27 10.53
CA VAL A 1 -18.51 -26.08 11.13
C VAL A 1 -18.30 -26.10 12.63
N THR A 2 -19.32 -25.74 13.42
CA THR A 2 -19.26 -25.70 14.89
C THR A 2 -20.37 -26.61 15.44
N THR A 3 -20.03 -27.52 16.34
CA THR A 3 -20.99 -28.44 16.98
C THR A 3 -21.98 -27.66 17.85
N LEU A 4 -23.26 -28.07 17.86
CA LEU A 4 -24.29 -27.52 18.74
C LEU A 4 -23.86 -27.66 20.19
N ARG A 5 -24.18 -26.64 20.98
CA ARG A 5 -23.75 -26.59 22.37
C ARG A 5 -24.69 -25.79 23.24
N GLU A 6 -24.66 -26.10 24.53
CA GLU A 6 -25.34 -25.35 25.59
C GLU A 6 -24.31 -24.89 26.63
N ASP A 7 -24.58 -23.76 27.27
CA ASP A 7 -23.74 -23.19 28.32
C ASP A 7 -24.28 -23.67 29.68
N THR A 8 -23.57 -24.56 30.38
CA THR A 8 -24.01 -25.17 31.64
C THR A 8 -23.74 -24.27 32.85
N GLU A 9 -22.66 -23.50 32.80
CA GLU A 9 -22.26 -22.53 33.82
C GLU A 9 -21.59 -21.34 33.14
N THR A 10 -21.90 -20.11 33.57
CA THR A 10 -21.35 -18.89 33.02
C THR A 10 -20.60 -18.08 34.09
N PHE A 11 -19.33 -17.78 33.83
CA PHE A 11 -18.48 -16.95 34.68
C PHE A 11 -17.96 -15.76 33.85
N GLY A 12 -18.81 -14.74 33.71
CA GLY A 12 -18.62 -13.72 32.68
C GLY A 12 -18.45 -14.37 31.32
N ARG A 13 -17.45 -13.92 30.53
CA ARG A 13 -17.24 -14.41 29.14
C ARG A 13 -16.90 -15.90 29.01
N LYS A 14 -16.52 -16.58 30.11
CA LYS A 14 -16.15 -18.00 30.08
C LYS A 14 -17.38 -18.81 30.45
N ALA A 15 -17.81 -19.67 29.53
CA ALA A 15 -18.85 -20.65 29.79
C ALA A 15 -18.24 -22.06 29.84
N LYS A 16 -18.71 -22.89 30.77
CA LYS A 16 -18.57 -24.34 30.66
C LYS A 16 -19.63 -24.81 29.66
N VAL A 17 -19.17 -25.58 28.68
CA VAL A 17 -19.97 -25.92 27.49
C VAL A 17 -20.24 -27.41 27.49
N ALA A 18 -21.50 -27.80 27.30
CA ALA A 18 -21.87 -29.16 26.94
C ALA A 18 -22.22 -29.21 25.45
N PHE A 19 -21.62 -30.17 24.73
CA PHE A 19 -21.96 -30.40 23.32
C PHE A 19 -23.17 -31.33 23.24
N GLY A 20 -24.09 -31.01 22.32
CA GLY A 20 -25.36 -31.73 22.22
C GLY A 20 -25.90 -31.76 20.80
N ARG A 21 -27.17 -32.16 20.68
CA ARG A 21 -27.93 -32.18 19.43
C ARG A 21 -29.21 -31.34 19.49
N ASP A 22 -29.36 -30.54 20.55
CA ASP A 22 -30.54 -29.73 20.79
C ASP A 22 -30.39 -28.34 20.16
N TRP A 23 -31.15 -28.11 19.09
CA TRP A 23 -31.18 -26.84 18.36
C TRP A 23 -31.82 -25.71 19.16
N ILE A 24 -32.79 -26.02 20.03
CA ILE A 24 -33.49 -25.02 20.86
C ILE A 24 -32.51 -24.46 21.87
N ARG A 25 -31.78 -25.34 22.59
CA ARG A 25 -30.76 -24.92 23.56
C ARG A 25 -29.63 -24.11 22.91
N ASP A 26 -29.21 -24.47 21.70
CA ASP A 26 -28.20 -23.68 20.96
C ASP A 26 -28.74 -22.31 20.52
N ALA A 27 -30.02 -22.22 20.14
CA ALA A 27 -30.66 -20.96 19.80
C ALA A 27 -30.79 -20.06 21.04
N GLU A 28 -31.22 -20.63 22.17
CA GLU A 28 -31.46 -19.91 23.42
C GLU A 28 -30.21 -19.21 23.97
N ARG A 29 -29.02 -19.82 23.87
CA ARG A 29 -27.75 -19.21 24.36
C ARG A 29 -27.21 -18.06 23.51
N ARG A 30 -27.83 -17.75 22.36
CA ARG A 30 -27.39 -16.67 21.48
C ARG A 30 -27.80 -15.31 22.04
N ASP A 31 -27.24 -14.26 21.46
CA ASP A 31 -27.41 -12.90 21.96
C ASP A 31 -28.77 -12.30 21.62
N PHE A 32 -29.15 -12.33 20.34
CA PHE A 32 -30.36 -11.67 19.83
C PHE A 32 -31.25 -12.64 19.07
N THR A 33 -32.56 -12.41 19.13
CA THR A 33 -33.59 -13.26 18.54
C THR A 33 -33.36 -13.46 17.04
N ILE A 34 -33.01 -12.38 16.35
CA ILE A 34 -32.69 -12.39 14.91
C ILE A 34 -31.42 -13.18 14.56
N ASN A 35 -30.53 -13.43 15.53
CA ASN A 35 -29.32 -14.27 15.37
C ASN A 35 -29.55 -15.72 15.82
N GLY A 36 -30.72 -16.01 16.41
CA GLY A 36 -31.11 -17.31 16.95
C GLY A 36 -31.75 -18.26 15.93
N LEU A 37 -31.72 -17.90 14.65
CA LEU A 37 -32.31 -18.69 13.56
C LEU A 37 -31.35 -19.75 13.04
N SER A 38 -31.90 -20.86 12.57
CA SER A 38 -31.17 -21.89 11.80
C SER A 38 -31.85 -22.11 10.46
N VAL A 39 -31.09 -22.50 9.43
CA VAL A 39 -31.64 -22.79 8.11
C VAL A 39 -31.15 -24.17 7.64
N GLY A 40 -32.09 -25.00 7.21
CA GLY A 40 -31.82 -26.32 6.62
C GLY A 40 -31.21 -26.19 5.23
N ALA A 41 -30.58 -27.26 4.74
CA ALA A 41 -30.04 -27.31 3.38
C ALA A 41 -31.15 -27.24 2.30
N ASP A 42 -32.38 -27.55 2.68
CA ASP A 42 -33.61 -27.40 1.92
C ASP A 42 -34.16 -25.96 1.91
N GLY A 43 -33.52 -25.04 2.63
CA GLY A 43 -33.94 -23.65 2.75
C GLY A 43 -35.00 -23.39 3.82
N VAL A 44 -35.41 -24.39 4.59
CA VAL A 44 -36.39 -24.21 5.68
C VAL A 44 -35.76 -23.46 6.85
N VAL A 45 -36.38 -22.38 7.29
CA VAL A 45 -35.93 -21.59 8.44
C VAL A 45 -36.60 -22.10 9.71
N HIS A 46 -35.78 -22.40 10.72
CA HIS A 46 -36.21 -22.79 12.05
C HIS A 46 -36.03 -21.63 13.02
N ASP A 47 -37.13 -21.21 13.64
CA ASP A 47 -37.17 -20.13 14.63
C ASP A 47 -37.73 -20.64 15.96
N TYR A 48 -36.88 -20.67 16.98
CA TYR A 48 -37.23 -21.11 18.33
C TYR A 48 -37.35 -19.95 19.33
N VAL A 49 -37.06 -18.72 18.89
CA VAL A 49 -36.89 -17.55 19.79
C VAL A 49 -37.67 -16.31 19.33
N GLY A 50 -38.48 -16.45 18.28
CA GLY A 50 -39.29 -15.37 17.70
C GLY A 50 -38.48 -14.39 16.85
N GLY A 51 -37.36 -14.83 16.29
CA GLY A 51 -36.48 -14.02 15.45
C GLY A 51 -37.14 -13.54 14.16
N LEU A 52 -38.00 -14.33 13.53
CA LEU A 52 -38.68 -13.94 12.28
C LEU A 52 -39.65 -12.77 12.49
N TYR A 53 -40.38 -12.77 13.61
CA TYR A 53 -41.26 -11.67 13.98
C TYR A 53 -40.47 -10.38 14.24
N ASP A 54 -39.35 -10.50 14.94
CA ASP A 54 -38.45 -9.37 15.22
C ASP A 54 -37.77 -8.83 13.96
N ILE A 55 -37.41 -9.69 13.00
CA ILE A 55 -36.91 -9.27 11.67
C ILE A 55 -37.98 -8.48 10.93
N ALA A 56 -39.21 -8.99 10.86
CA ALA A 56 -40.31 -8.31 10.18
C ALA A 56 -40.62 -6.94 10.81
N ALA A 57 -40.54 -6.85 12.14
CA ALA A 57 -40.71 -5.60 12.89
C ALA A 57 -39.46 -4.69 12.89
N ARG A 58 -38.33 -5.14 12.30
CA ARG A 58 -37.02 -4.48 12.38
C ARG A 58 -36.61 -4.13 13.82
N ARG A 59 -36.84 -5.05 14.74
CA ARG A 59 -36.53 -4.92 16.18
C ARG A 59 -35.38 -5.84 16.55
N VAL A 60 -34.38 -5.31 17.25
CA VAL A 60 -33.29 -6.11 17.81
C VAL A 60 -33.56 -6.34 19.28
N ARG A 61 -33.84 -7.59 19.67
CA ARG A 61 -34.22 -7.96 21.03
C ARG A 61 -33.34 -9.09 21.53
N PHE A 62 -32.99 -9.05 22.82
CA PHE A 62 -32.25 -10.13 23.47
C PHE A 62 -33.09 -11.41 23.55
N ILE A 63 -32.43 -12.57 23.52
CA ILE A 63 -33.10 -13.85 23.80
C ILE A 63 -33.18 -14.02 25.32
N GLY A 64 -34.39 -14.10 25.88
CA GLY A 64 -34.61 -14.19 27.32
C GLY A 64 -34.38 -12.84 28.04
N ASP A 65 -33.95 -12.90 29.29
CA ASP A 65 -33.72 -11.73 30.16
C ASP A 65 -32.46 -10.93 29.72
N PRO A 66 -32.60 -9.68 29.27
CA PRO A 66 -31.48 -8.85 28.82
C PRO A 66 -30.40 -8.61 29.88
N ASP A 67 -30.76 -8.45 31.16
CA ASP A 67 -29.78 -8.19 32.22
C ASP A 67 -28.87 -9.40 32.42
N ARG A 68 -29.44 -10.61 32.45
CA ARG A 68 -28.67 -11.87 32.51
C ARG A 68 -27.78 -12.03 31.28
N ARG A 69 -28.32 -11.79 30.09
CA ARG A 69 -27.53 -11.89 28.84
C ARG A 69 -26.36 -10.92 28.84
N ILE A 70 -26.54 -9.69 29.30
CA ILE A 70 -25.44 -8.73 29.33
C ILE A 70 -24.39 -9.11 30.39
N ALA A 71 -24.81 -9.64 31.55
CA ALA A 71 -23.90 -10.10 32.59
C ALA A 71 -23.01 -11.28 32.14
N GLU A 72 -23.50 -12.14 31.26
CA GLU A 72 -22.70 -13.21 30.63
C GLU A 72 -21.57 -12.63 29.75
N ASP A 73 -21.81 -11.57 28.98
CA ASP A 73 -20.76 -10.89 28.22
C ASP A 73 -21.14 -9.44 27.94
N TYR A 74 -20.52 -8.51 28.66
CA TYR A 74 -20.78 -7.07 28.52
C TYR A 74 -20.54 -6.54 27.10
N LEU A 75 -19.81 -7.26 26.23
CA LEU A 75 -19.67 -6.89 24.83
C LEU A 75 -21.02 -6.87 24.10
N ARG A 76 -22.02 -7.62 24.60
CA ARG A 76 -23.37 -7.62 24.04
C ARG A 76 -24.05 -6.25 24.09
N ILE A 77 -23.63 -5.34 24.98
CA ILE A 77 -24.05 -3.93 24.94
C ILE A 77 -23.67 -3.31 23.59
N LEU A 78 -22.40 -3.40 23.19
CA LEU A 78 -21.95 -2.82 21.92
C LEU A 78 -22.54 -3.56 20.71
N ARG A 79 -22.70 -4.88 20.81
CA ARG A 79 -23.34 -5.67 19.75
C ARG A 79 -24.81 -5.29 19.55
N PHE A 80 -25.54 -4.99 20.63
CA PHE A 80 -26.94 -4.55 20.57
C PHE A 80 -27.05 -3.30 19.69
N PHE A 81 -26.27 -2.25 19.98
CA PHE A 81 -26.28 -1.03 19.17
C PHE A 81 -25.75 -1.24 17.76
N ARG A 82 -24.70 -2.04 17.57
CA ARG A 82 -24.18 -2.36 16.22
C ARG A 82 -25.23 -3.06 15.36
N ILE A 83 -25.93 -4.05 15.91
CA ILE A 83 -26.93 -4.83 15.20
C ILE A 83 -28.19 -3.98 14.98
N HIS A 84 -28.61 -3.18 15.97
CA HIS A 84 -29.68 -2.19 15.80
C HIS A 84 -29.34 -1.20 14.68
N ALA A 85 -28.11 -0.69 14.63
CA ALA A 85 -27.68 0.20 13.55
C ALA A 85 -27.69 -0.48 12.17
N ALA A 86 -27.48 -1.79 12.10
CA ALA A 86 -27.43 -2.52 10.83
C ALA A 86 -28.82 -2.96 10.33
N PHE A 87 -29.69 -3.41 11.24
CA PHE A 87 -30.95 -4.09 10.88
C PHE A 87 -32.19 -3.50 11.54
N GLY A 88 -32.01 -2.71 12.60
CA GLY A 88 -33.11 -2.08 13.31
C GLY A 88 -33.79 -0.96 12.52
N ALA A 89 -34.95 -0.53 12.98
CA ALA A 89 -35.58 0.72 12.61
C ALA A 89 -36.14 1.42 13.85
N GLY A 90 -36.15 2.75 13.83
CA GLY A 90 -36.62 3.56 14.95
C GLY A 90 -35.76 3.44 16.20
N GLU A 91 -36.39 3.60 17.35
CA GLU A 91 -35.75 3.52 18.65
C GLU A 91 -35.31 2.08 18.98
N PRO A 92 -34.19 1.88 19.70
CA PRO A 92 -33.80 0.58 20.20
C PRO A 92 -34.88 -0.05 21.08
N ASP A 93 -34.92 -1.38 21.13
CA ASP A 93 -35.80 -2.11 22.04
C ASP A 93 -35.64 -1.60 23.48
N ARG A 94 -36.76 -1.19 24.09
CA ARG A 94 -36.75 -0.46 25.36
C ARG A 94 -36.15 -1.28 26.48
N GLU A 95 -36.48 -2.57 26.57
CA GLU A 95 -36.00 -3.45 27.64
C GLU A 95 -34.49 -3.68 27.51
N GLY A 96 -34.04 -4.04 26.30
CA GLY A 96 -32.61 -4.19 26.00
C GLY A 96 -31.81 -2.91 26.22
N TYR A 97 -32.36 -1.75 25.86
CA TYR A 97 -31.73 -0.45 26.06
C TYR A 97 -31.55 -0.11 27.54
N LEU A 98 -32.60 -0.28 28.36
CA LEU A 98 -32.53 -0.02 29.79
C LEU A 98 -31.55 -0.98 30.51
N ALA A 99 -31.50 -2.24 30.10
CA ALA A 99 -30.52 -3.21 30.60
C ALA A 99 -29.08 -2.79 30.25
N CYS A 100 -28.83 -2.28 29.03
CA CYS A 100 -27.54 -1.71 28.66
C CYS A 100 -27.12 -0.54 29.56
N ILE A 101 -28.06 0.35 29.89
CA ILE A 101 -27.80 1.50 30.77
C ILE A 101 -27.45 1.05 32.19
N ARG A 102 -28.19 0.07 32.74
CA ARG A 102 -27.90 -0.50 34.08
C ARG A 102 -26.52 -1.15 34.12
N ALA A 103 -26.18 -1.90 33.07
CA ALA A 103 -24.94 -2.67 32.98
C ALA A 103 -23.71 -1.87 32.50
N ARG A 104 -23.83 -0.56 32.22
CA ARG A 104 -22.78 0.26 31.58
C ARG A 104 -21.41 0.20 32.27
N ALA A 105 -21.37 0.05 33.59
CA ALA A 105 -20.12 -0.05 34.34
C ALA A 105 -19.28 -1.27 33.90
N GLY A 106 -19.93 -2.35 33.46
CA GLY A 106 -19.29 -3.56 32.96
C GLY A 106 -18.46 -3.35 31.69
N LEU A 107 -18.69 -2.27 30.93
CA LEU A 107 -17.88 -1.94 29.75
C LEU A 107 -16.39 -1.76 30.08
N ALA A 108 -16.06 -1.30 31.29
CA ALA A 108 -14.68 -1.13 31.75
C ALA A 108 -13.90 -2.45 31.86
N SER A 109 -14.60 -3.59 31.95
CA SER A 109 -13.99 -4.92 32.01
C SER A 109 -13.61 -5.50 30.63
N LEU A 110 -14.05 -4.85 29.54
CA LEU A 110 -13.85 -5.35 28.19
C LEU A 110 -12.44 -5.06 27.68
N SER A 111 -11.90 -5.97 26.87
CA SER A 111 -10.65 -5.72 26.18
C SER A 111 -10.84 -4.65 25.09
N ALA A 112 -9.86 -3.77 24.96
CA ALA A 112 -9.87 -2.66 24.01
C ALA A 112 -10.05 -3.13 22.55
N GLU A 113 -9.50 -4.29 22.17
CA GLU A 113 -9.61 -4.84 20.81
C GLU A 113 -11.04 -5.27 20.49
N ARG A 114 -11.75 -5.84 21.46
CA ARG A 114 -13.15 -6.25 21.29
C ARG A 114 -14.05 -5.02 21.15
N VAL A 115 -13.83 -4.02 22.00
CA VAL A 115 -14.52 -2.73 21.91
C VAL A 115 -14.24 -2.08 20.55
N ARG A 116 -12.98 -2.03 20.11
CA ARG A 116 -12.58 -1.52 18.79
C ARG A 116 -13.34 -2.21 17.67
N MET A 117 -13.38 -3.54 17.65
CA MET A 117 -14.06 -4.28 16.58
C MET A 117 -15.54 -3.93 16.47
N GLU A 118 -16.26 -3.85 17.60
CA GLU A 118 -17.69 -3.49 17.57
C GLU A 118 -17.88 -2.01 17.19
N MET A 119 -17.05 -1.11 17.72
CA MET A 119 -17.13 0.33 17.39
C MET A 119 -16.85 0.62 15.92
N LEU A 120 -15.81 0.03 15.32
CA LEU A 120 -15.50 0.25 13.90
C LEU A 120 -16.60 -0.30 12.98
N LYS A 121 -17.21 -1.45 13.33
CA LYS A 121 -18.36 -1.98 12.59
C LYS A 121 -19.61 -1.12 12.76
N LEU A 122 -19.84 -0.58 13.96
CA LEU A 122 -20.94 0.35 14.22
C LEU A 122 -20.78 1.62 13.38
N MET A 123 -19.58 2.17 13.26
CA MET A 123 -19.33 3.41 12.49
C MET A 123 -19.76 3.28 11.02
N VAL A 124 -19.60 2.11 10.40
CA VAL A 124 -19.98 1.91 8.98
C VAL A 124 -21.41 1.41 8.78
N ALA A 125 -22.14 1.12 9.84
CA ALA A 125 -23.53 0.69 9.76
C ALA A 125 -24.45 1.83 9.25
N GLU A 126 -25.56 1.47 8.62
CA GLU A 126 -26.48 2.43 8.01
C GLU A 126 -27.14 3.36 9.03
N GLY A 127 -27.55 2.79 10.18
CA GLY A 127 -28.16 3.48 11.32
C GLY A 127 -27.15 3.96 12.37
N ALA A 128 -25.87 4.10 12.02
CA ALA A 128 -24.80 4.48 12.96
C ALA A 128 -25.14 5.76 13.74
N ALA A 129 -25.68 6.79 13.07
CA ALA A 129 -26.06 8.05 13.71
C ALA A 129 -27.10 7.85 14.83
N VAL A 130 -28.16 7.08 14.55
CA VAL A 130 -29.24 6.83 15.51
C VAL A 130 -28.73 6.03 16.70
N ALA A 131 -28.02 4.93 16.45
CA ALA A 131 -27.49 4.08 17.50
C ALA A 131 -26.48 4.81 18.38
N VAL A 132 -25.60 5.64 17.81
CA VAL A 132 -24.62 6.42 18.56
C VAL A 132 -25.28 7.53 19.39
N THR A 133 -26.35 8.16 18.88
CA THR A 133 -27.15 9.09 19.68
C THR A 133 -27.75 8.39 20.89
N ALA A 134 -28.40 7.23 20.71
CA ALA A 134 -28.93 6.46 21.83
C ALA A 134 -27.81 6.02 22.82
N MET A 135 -26.63 5.66 22.33
CA MET A 135 -25.48 5.36 23.20
C MET A 135 -24.99 6.59 23.98
N ALA A 136 -25.04 7.78 23.38
CA ALA A 136 -24.67 9.03 24.04
C ALA A 136 -25.67 9.36 25.16
N ASP A 137 -26.97 9.29 24.86
CA ASP A 137 -28.06 9.55 25.80
C ASP A 137 -28.04 8.55 26.97
N GLY A 138 -27.69 7.30 26.70
CA GLY A 138 -27.50 6.25 27.72
C GLY A 138 -26.17 6.34 28.49
N GLY A 139 -25.30 7.32 28.20
CA GLY A 139 -24.02 7.50 28.87
C GLY A 139 -22.99 6.39 28.58
N LEU A 140 -23.14 5.67 27.46
CA LEU A 140 -22.32 4.50 27.11
C LEU A 140 -21.01 4.87 26.40
N LEU A 141 -20.95 6.05 25.76
CA LEU A 141 -19.76 6.48 25.00
C LEU A 141 -18.64 7.00 25.90
N LEU A 142 -18.96 7.59 27.04
CA LEU A 142 -17.97 8.19 27.95
C LEU A 142 -16.98 7.13 28.49
N PRO A 143 -17.40 5.94 28.97
CA PRO A 143 -16.47 4.87 29.35
C PRO A 143 -15.55 4.41 28.21
N ILE A 144 -16.04 4.43 26.97
CA ILE A 144 -15.33 3.97 25.77
C ILE A 144 -14.26 4.97 25.37
N PHE A 145 -14.62 6.24 25.17
CA PHE A 145 -13.72 7.26 24.63
C PHE A 145 -12.98 8.09 25.68
N GLY A 146 -13.50 8.15 26.92
CA GLY A 146 -12.97 9.02 27.96
C GLY A 146 -13.02 10.50 27.60
N GLY A 147 -14.01 10.93 26.82
CA GLY A 147 -14.18 12.30 26.36
C GLY A 147 -15.56 12.53 25.74
N VAL A 148 -15.79 13.75 25.26
CA VAL A 148 -17.08 14.18 24.68
C VAL A 148 -17.32 13.49 23.34
N ALA A 149 -18.54 13.02 23.14
CA ALA A 149 -19.01 12.49 21.86
C ALA A 149 -19.82 13.57 21.12
N TYR A 150 -19.54 13.72 19.83
CA TYR A 150 -20.10 14.73 18.94
C TYR A 150 -21.08 14.06 17.96
N THR A 151 -22.27 13.72 18.44
CA THR A 151 -23.30 13.00 17.67
C THR A 151 -23.84 13.81 16.48
N GLY A 152 -23.99 15.12 16.65
CA GLY A 152 -24.36 16.05 15.56
C GLY A 152 -23.36 16.04 14.41
N PRO A 153 -22.06 16.32 14.65
CA PRO A 153 -21.02 16.20 13.64
C PRO A 153 -20.93 14.83 12.97
N LEU A 154 -21.12 13.72 13.71
CA LEU A 154 -21.20 12.39 13.09
C LEU A 154 -22.38 12.29 12.10
N LYS A 155 -23.55 12.79 12.46
CA LYS A 155 -24.73 12.81 11.56
C LYS A 155 -24.43 13.59 10.28
N VAL A 156 -23.83 14.77 10.39
CA VAL A 156 -23.45 15.59 9.23
C VAL A 156 -22.39 14.89 8.37
N MET A 157 -21.37 14.28 8.99
CA MET A 157 -20.35 13.48 8.30
C MET A 157 -20.98 12.37 7.44
N ILE A 158 -21.93 11.61 8.01
CA ILE A 158 -22.63 10.53 7.29
C ILE A 158 -23.44 11.10 6.11
N SER A 159 -24.15 12.22 6.31
CA SER A 159 -24.89 12.88 5.23
C SER A 159 -23.95 13.37 4.12
N ALA A 160 -22.81 13.99 4.47
CA ALA A 160 -21.82 14.46 3.53
C ALA A 160 -21.24 13.31 2.68
N GLU A 161 -20.89 12.18 3.31
CA GLU A 161 -20.42 10.99 2.56
C GLU A 161 -21.48 10.48 1.57
N ARG A 162 -22.75 10.40 2.00
CA ARG A 162 -23.86 9.97 1.13
C ARG A 162 -24.04 10.93 -0.05
N MET A 163 -24.02 12.23 0.19
CA MET A 163 -24.15 13.25 -0.86
C MET A 163 -23.02 13.20 -1.88
N LEU A 164 -21.80 12.86 -1.44
CA LEU A 164 -20.63 12.71 -2.30
C LEU A 164 -20.55 11.32 -2.98
N GLY A 165 -21.44 10.39 -2.63
CA GLY A 165 -21.37 9.01 -3.10
C GLY A 165 -20.15 8.25 -2.58
N TRP A 166 -19.60 8.65 -1.43
CA TRP A 166 -18.43 8.02 -0.84
C TRP A 166 -18.82 6.82 0.04
N ASN A 167 -17.97 5.80 0.00
CA ASN A 167 -18.13 4.66 0.89
C ASN A 167 -17.91 5.07 2.36
N PRO A 168 -18.69 4.52 3.30
CA PRO A 168 -18.48 4.72 4.74
C PRO A 168 -17.05 4.37 5.17
N ASP A 169 -16.37 5.31 5.84
CA ASP A 169 -15.07 5.04 6.47
C ASP A 169 -15.18 5.09 8.00
N ALA A 170 -14.73 4.01 8.65
CA ALA A 170 -14.87 3.86 10.11
C ALA A 170 -14.03 4.88 10.89
N ILE A 171 -12.81 5.20 10.42
CA ILE A 171 -11.90 6.10 11.12
C ILE A 171 -12.32 7.55 10.93
N ARG A 172 -12.77 7.93 9.73
CA ARG A 172 -13.32 9.25 9.45
C ARG A 172 -14.54 9.54 10.33
N ARG A 173 -15.47 8.60 10.41
CA ARG A 173 -16.67 8.73 11.27
C ARG A 173 -16.30 8.73 12.75
N LEU A 174 -15.34 7.92 13.17
CA LEU A 174 -14.79 7.98 14.53
C LEU A 174 -14.16 9.35 14.84
N GLY A 175 -13.46 9.95 13.87
CA GLY A 175 -12.94 11.31 13.97
C GLY A 175 -14.04 12.35 14.15
N ALA A 176 -15.11 12.28 13.35
CA ALA A 176 -16.28 13.15 13.52
C ALA A 176 -16.92 13.00 14.91
N LEU A 177 -17.02 11.76 15.40
CA LEU A 177 -17.65 11.44 16.67
C LEU A 177 -16.83 11.85 17.89
N ALA A 178 -15.50 11.69 17.87
CA ALA A 178 -14.71 11.72 19.10
C ALA A 178 -13.50 12.67 19.07
N VAL A 179 -13.25 13.37 17.97
CA VAL A 179 -12.03 14.18 17.81
C VAL A 179 -12.37 15.64 17.55
N ALA A 180 -11.89 16.52 18.43
CA ALA A 180 -11.80 17.96 18.20
C ALA A 180 -10.35 18.44 18.12
N VAL A 181 -9.44 17.81 18.88
CA VAL A 181 -8.00 18.11 18.89
C VAL A 181 -7.14 16.85 18.79
N THR A 182 -5.84 17.01 18.57
CA THR A 182 -4.87 15.89 18.47
C THR A 182 -4.80 15.04 19.75
N GLU A 183 -5.05 15.63 20.90
CA GLU A 183 -5.09 14.98 22.21
C GLU A 183 -6.28 14.00 22.30
N ASP A 184 -7.42 14.36 21.69
CA ASP A 184 -8.57 13.46 21.57
C ASP A 184 -8.22 12.26 20.70
N ALA A 185 -7.59 12.51 19.55
CA ALA A 185 -7.17 11.46 18.65
C ALA A 185 -6.21 10.47 19.34
N LYS A 186 -5.21 10.98 20.08
CA LYS A 186 -4.27 10.14 20.84
C LYS A 186 -4.98 9.32 21.92
N ARG A 187 -5.91 9.94 22.65
CA ARG A 187 -6.70 9.26 23.70
C ARG A 187 -7.55 8.14 23.12
N VAL A 188 -8.33 8.42 22.07
CA VAL A 188 -9.20 7.44 21.40
C VAL A 188 -8.37 6.32 20.78
N ALA A 189 -7.25 6.65 20.12
CA ALA A 189 -6.35 5.66 19.53
C ALA A 189 -5.79 4.68 20.58
N THR A 190 -5.42 5.21 21.75
CA THR A 190 -4.91 4.39 22.86
C THR A 190 -6.01 3.50 23.44
N ARG A 191 -7.19 4.06 23.74
CA ARG A 191 -8.30 3.32 24.36
C ARG A 191 -8.87 2.22 23.46
N LEU A 192 -8.86 2.42 22.16
CA LEU A 192 -9.31 1.41 21.19
C LEU A 192 -8.16 0.55 20.63
N ARG A 193 -6.90 0.78 21.02
CA ARG A 193 -5.73 0.12 20.43
C ARG A 193 -5.77 0.14 18.89
N LEU A 194 -5.94 1.34 18.33
CA LEU A 194 -5.90 1.53 16.89
C LEU A 194 -4.51 1.19 16.33
N THR A 195 -4.47 0.76 15.06
CA THR A 195 -3.22 0.53 14.35
C THR A 195 -2.45 1.83 14.12
N ASN A 196 -1.17 1.74 13.74
CA ASN A 196 -0.36 2.91 13.43
C ASN A 196 -0.94 3.76 12.28
N ALA A 197 -1.53 3.12 11.28
CA ALA A 197 -2.15 3.80 10.14
C ALA A 197 -3.41 4.55 10.58
N GLU A 198 -4.29 3.89 11.32
CA GLU A 198 -5.53 4.47 11.87
C GLU A 198 -5.22 5.62 12.84
N THR A 199 -4.22 5.47 13.70
CA THR A 199 -3.78 6.51 14.64
C THR A 199 -3.31 7.76 13.90
N LYS A 200 -2.51 7.62 12.83
CA LYS A 200 -2.06 8.76 12.02
C LYS A 200 -3.21 9.43 11.27
N ALA A 201 -4.20 8.67 10.80
CA ALA A 201 -5.38 9.22 10.16
C ALA A 201 -6.21 10.04 11.16
N LEU A 202 -6.45 9.50 12.35
CA LEU A 202 -7.22 10.18 13.40
C LEU A 202 -6.50 11.43 13.95
N ASP A 203 -5.18 11.35 14.17
CA ASP A 203 -4.34 12.49 14.57
C ASP A 203 -4.38 13.62 13.55
N SER A 204 -4.32 13.26 12.26
CA SER A 204 -4.46 14.21 11.17
C SER A 204 -5.79 14.98 11.26
N MET A 205 -6.90 14.30 11.56
CA MET A 205 -8.21 14.95 11.73
C MET A 205 -8.24 15.94 12.90
N GLY A 206 -7.54 15.65 14.01
CA GLY A 206 -7.44 16.59 15.14
C GLY A 206 -6.63 17.86 14.86
N HIS A 207 -5.84 17.89 13.79
CA HIS A 207 -4.89 18.98 13.55
C HIS A 207 -5.44 20.08 12.62
N ARG A 208 -5.78 21.24 13.21
CA ARG A 208 -6.13 22.50 12.52
C ARG A 208 -7.25 22.35 11.47
N TRP A 209 -8.18 21.42 11.67
CA TRP A 209 -9.30 21.18 10.75
C TRP A 209 -10.17 22.44 10.59
N TRP A 210 -10.35 23.26 11.63
CA TRP A 210 -11.16 24.49 11.59
C TRP A 210 -10.64 25.52 10.58
N ARG A 211 -9.35 25.47 10.22
CA ARG A 211 -8.75 26.33 9.19
C ARG A 211 -9.15 25.93 7.77
N LEU A 212 -9.87 24.82 7.60
CA LEU A 212 -10.41 24.40 6.32
C LEU A 212 -11.81 24.98 6.05
N GLY A 213 -12.44 25.60 7.07
CA GLY A 213 -13.68 26.34 6.87
C GLY A 213 -13.46 27.64 6.11
N GLY A 214 -14.35 27.92 5.15
CA GLY A 214 -14.38 29.19 4.40
C GLY A 214 -13.16 29.43 3.51
N MET A 215 -12.44 28.40 3.10
CA MET A 215 -11.27 28.53 2.22
C MET A 215 -11.68 28.72 0.77
N ASP A 216 -10.95 29.55 0.03
CA ASP A 216 -11.02 29.58 -1.43
C ASP A 216 -10.35 28.34 -2.07
N GLU A 217 -10.64 28.10 -3.36
CA GLU A 217 -10.08 26.95 -4.09
C GLU A 217 -8.54 27.01 -4.14
N ALA A 218 -7.94 28.20 -4.24
CA ALA A 218 -6.48 28.37 -4.27
C ALA A 218 -5.82 27.88 -2.97
N THR A 219 -6.41 28.21 -1.82
CA THR A 219 -5.94 27.73 -0.53
C THR A 219 -6.20 26.24 -0.37
N ALA A 220 -7.36 25.75 -0.81
CA ALA A 220 -7.69 24.33 -0.81
C ALA A 220 -6.67 23.49 -1.61
N ARG A 221 -6.25 23.93 -2.81
CA ARG A 221 -5.20 23.26 -3.60
C ARG A 221 -3.87 23.18 -2.86
N ARG A 222 -3.46 24.27 -2.19
CA ARG A 222 -2.23 24.27 -1.36
C ARG A 222 -2.33 23.30 -0.18
N ARG A 223 -3.52 23.17 0.43
CA ARG A 223 -3.77 22.22 1.52
C ARG A 223 -3.74 20.78 1.02
N LEU A 224 -4.43 20.51 -0.10
CA LEU A 224 -4.44 19.21 -0.75
C LEU A 224 -3.02 18.74 -1.11
N TYR A 225 -2.20 19.61 -1.71
CA TYR A 225 -0.80 19.31 -2.00
C TYR A 225 0.01 18.92 -0.75
N ARG A 226 -0.12 19.67 0.36
CA ARG A 226 0.66 19.42 1.59
C ARG A 226 0.18 18.21 2.40
N LEU A 227 -1.12 17.94 2.38
CA LEU A 227 -1.72 16.89 3.20
C LEU A 227 -1.79 15.54 2.49
N GLY A 228 -1.83 15.56 1.14
CA GLY A 228 -2.27 14.41 0.36
C GLY A 228 -3.80 14.27 0.37
N GLU A 229 -4.32 13.49 -0.57
CA GLU A 229 -5.75 13.36 -0.86
C GLU A 229 -6.58 12.89 0.34
N ASN A 230 -6.22 11.74 0.93
CA ASN A 230 -6.99 11.15 2.02
C ASN A 230 -7.07 12.07 3.25
N ARG A 231 -5.93 12.60 3.69
CA ARG A 231 -5.87 13.49 4.87
C ARG A 231 -6.57 14.82 4.62
N TYR A 232 -6.52 15.33 3.38
CA TYR A 232 -7.27 16.53 3.00
C TYR A 232 -8.77 16.29 3.10
N ARG A 233 -9.27 15.20 2.50
CA ARG A 233 -10.70 14.84 2.54
C ARG A 233 -11.20 14.68 3.97
N ASP A 234 -10.51 13.90 4.79
CA ASP A 234 -10.96 13.62 6.15
C ASP A 234 -11.03 14.89 7.00
N ARG A 235 -10.02 15.77 6.91
CA ARG A 235 -10.03 17.06 7.62
C ARG A 235 -11.10 18.02 7.08
N LEU A 236 -11.32 18.04 5.77
CA LEU A 236 -12.32 18.90 5.16
C LEU A 236 -13.74 18.48 5.57
N LEU A 237 -14.04 17.18 5.52
CA LEU A 237 -15.34 16.67 5.96
C LEU A 237 -15.53 16.85 7.46
N LEU A 238 -14.48 16.78 8.29
CA LEU A 238 -14.61 17.14 9.70
C LEU A 238 -14.93 18.62 9.88
N ALA A 239 -14.30 19.52 9.10
CA ALA A 239 -14.60 20.95 9.13
C ALA A 239 -16.04 21.23 8.69
N TRP A 240 -16.50 20.57 7.63
CA TRP A 240 -17.89 20.62 7.17
C TRP A 240 -18.84 20.15 8.28
N ALA A 241 -18.57 18.99 8.88
CA ALA A 241 -19.37 18.42 9.97
C ALA A 241 -19.49 19.33 11.20
N ARG A 242 -18.50 20.21 11.42
CA ARG A 242 -18.43 21.13 12.56
C ARG A 242 -18.90 22.55 12.24
N ALA A 243 -19.18 22.87 10.99
CA ALA A 243 -19.52 24.22 10.55
C ALA A 243 -20.91 24.69 11.02
N GLY A 244 -21.75 23.80 11.55
CA GLY A 244 -23.02 24.16 12.20
C GLY A 244 -24.10 24.74 11.27
N GLY A 245 -23.95 24.58 9.95
CA GLY A 245 -24.88 25.10 8.93
C GLY A 245 -25.48 24.01 8.04
N ASP A 246 -26.32 24.43 7.08
CA ASP A 246 -27.09 23.57 6.19
C ASP A 246 -26.22 22.47 5.57
N THR A 247 -26.69 21.23 5.65
CA THR A 247 -25.98 20.05 5.15
C THR A 247 -25.75 20.11 3.65
N ASP A 248 -26.40 21.03 2.93
CA ASP A 248 -26.35 21.15 1.48
C ASP A 248 -25.58 22.38 0.95
N SER A 249 -24.38 22.62 1.47
CA SER A 249 -23.53 23.70 0.93
C SER A 249 -22.72 23.22 -0.28
N ALA A 250 -23.05 23.78 -1.45
CA ALA A 250 -22.33 23.57 -2.72
C ALA A 250 -20.83 23.85 -2.59
N HIS A 251 -20.46 24.83 -1.76
CA HIS A 251 -19.07 25.18 -1.47
C HIS A 251 -18.28 23.99 -0.88
N TRP A 252 -18.83 23.31 0.13
CA TRP A 252 -18.17 22.14 0.71
C TRP A 252 -18.04 21.00 -0.29
N ARG A 253 -19.08 20.77 -1.10
CA ARG A 253 -19.06 19.75 -2.17
C ARG A 253 -17.96 20.02 -3.18
N GLU A 254 -17.82 21.26 -3.65
CA GLU A 254 -16.77 21.64 -4.60
C GLU A 254 -15.36 21.45 -4.04
N LEU A 255 -15.13 21.84 -2.78
CA LEU A 255 -13.83 21.65 -2.13
C LEU A 255 -13.52 20.17 -1.86
N ALA A 256 -14.54 19.36 -1.57
CA ALA A 256 -14.39 17.92 -1.32
C ALA A 256 -14.05 17.15 -2.61
N LEU A 257 -14.63 17.58 -3.74
CA LEU A 257 -14.39 17.01 -5.07
C LEU A 257 -13.18 17.63 -5.81
N LEU A 258 -12.45 18.51 -5.12
CA LEU A 258 -11.25 19.14 -5.66
C LEU A 258 -10.16 18.13 -6.06
N PRO A 259 -9.89 17.04 -5.31
CA PRO A 259 -8.89 16.06 -5.74
C PRO A 259 -9.23 15.39 -7.07
N GLU A 260 -10.48 15.01 -7.30
CA GLU A 260 -10.95 14.44 -8.56
C GLU A 260 -10.77 15.46 -9.69
N ARG A 261 -11.25 16.69 -9.49
CA ARG A 261 -11.12 17.78 -10.48
C ARG A 261 -9.67 18.16 -10.77
N TRP A 262 -8.83 18.19 -9.74
CA TRP A 262 -7.42 18.57 -9.85
C TRP A 262 -6.61 17.47 -10.52
N SER A 263 -6.87 16.19 -10.18
CA SER A 263 -6.26 15.05 -10.87
C SER A 263 -6.72 14.98 -12.33
N ILE A 264 -8.01 15.21 -12.62
CA ILE A 264 -8.53 15.25 -14.00
C ILE A 264 -7.94 16.43 -14.77
N ARG A 265 -7.87 17.65 -14.22
CA ARG A 265 -7.21 18.80 -14.89
C ARG A 265 -5.72 18.60 -15.04
N ALA A 266 -5.03 18.01 -14.06
CA ALA A 266 -3.61 17.69 -14.17
C ALA A 266 -3.37 16.63 -15.24
N ARG A 267 -4.23 15.61 -15.34
CA ARG A 267 -4.20 14.58 -16.40
C ARG A 267 -4.55 15.16 -17.77
N ALA A 268 -5.55 16.05 -17.88
CA ALA A 268 -5.91 16.74 -19.11
C ALA A 268 -4.82 17.71 -19.58
N GLY A 269 -4.20 18.44 -18.63
CA GLY A 269 -3.03 19.28 -18.89
C GLY A 269 -1.83 18.47 -19.36
N LEU A 270 -1.52 17.35 -18.69
CA LEU A 270 -0.48 16.41 -19.12
C LEU A 270 -0.75 15.85 -20.53
N ALA A 271 -2.01 15.50 -20.84
CA ALA A 271 -2.40 15.01 -22.16
C ALA A 271 -2.25 16.07 -23.27
N SER A 272 -2.28 17.36 -22.93
CA SER A 272 -2.03 18.46 -23.87
C SER A 272 -0.54 18.76 -24.10
N LEU A 273 0.36 18.22 -23.28
CA LEU A 273 1.80 18.41 -23.42
C LEU A 273 2.37 17.40 -24.41
N SER A 274 3.29 17.83 -25.27
CA SER A 274 4.03 16.92 -26.14
C SER A 274 4.89 15.95 -25.30
N ALA A 275 5.06 14.72 -25.80
CA ALA A 275 5.90 13.72 -25.17
C ALA A 275 7.34 14.22 -24.95
N GLU A 276 7.86 15.03 -25.87
CA GLU A 276 9.17 15.68 -25.77
C GLU A 276 9.23 16.70 -24.63
N ARG A 277 8.15 17.48 -24.41
CA ARG A 277 8.09 18.41 -23.28
C ARG A 277 8.06 17.67 -21.97
N VAL A 278 7.25 16.61 -21.88
CA VAL A 278 7.20 15.73 -20.70
C VAL A 278 8.57 15.11 -20.45
N ARG A 279 9.25 14.60 -21.49
CA ARG A 279 10.63 14.08 -21.40
C ARG A 279 11.58 15.10 -20.80
N MET A 280 11.64 16.32 -21.35
CA MET A 280 12.57 17.34 -20.87
C MET A 280 12.38 17.66 -19.39
N GLU A 281 11.13 17.83 -18.95
CA GLU A 281 10.85 18.14 -17.54
C GLU A 281 11.11 16.93 -16.63
N MET A 282 10.82 15.71 -17.09
CA MET A 282 11.15 14.49 -16.36
C MET A 282 12.66 14.31 -16.19
N LEU A 283 13.46 14.55 -17.23
CA LEU A 283 14.92 14.43 -17.14
C LEU A 283 15.53 15.51 -16.22
N LYS A 284 15.02 16.74 -16.25
CA LYS A 284 15.40 17.80 -15.29
C LYS A 284 15.05 17.40 -13.86
N LEU A 285 13.85 16.84 -13.66
CA LEU A 285 13.41 16.38 -12.35
C LEU A 285 14.32 15.27 -11.81
N MET A 286 14.76 14.33 -12.67
CA MET A 286 15.64 13.23 -12.24
C MET A 286 16.94 13.73 -11.62
N VAL A 287 17.52 14.82 -12.12
CA VAL A 287 18.80 15.36 -11.62
C VAL A 287 18.63 16.36 -10.47
N ALA A 288 17.40 16.80 -10.18
CA ALA A 288 17.13 17.75 -9.11
C ALA A 288 17.42 17.17 -7.70
N GLU A 289 17.79 18.03 -6.75
CA GLU A 289 18.12 17.63 -5.38
C GLU A 289 16.93 16.96 -4.66
N GLY A 290 15.72 17.46 -4.91
CA GLY A 290 14.46 16.98 -4.36
C GLY A 290 13.77 15.87 -5.15
N ALA A 291 14.44 15.25 -6.14
CA ALA A 291 13.84 14.30 -7.08
C ALA A 291 13.03 13.20 -6.37
N ALA A 292 13.61 12.55 -5.34
CA ALA A 292 12.96 11.46 -4.63
C ALA A 292 11.62 11.88 -3.98
N VAL A 293 11.59 13.07 -3.36
CA VAL A 293 10.40 13.59 -2.67
C VAL A 293 9.33 13.95 -3.69
N ALA A 294 9.71 14.68 -4.74
CA ALA A 294 8.79 15.10 -5.79
C ALA A 294 8.17 13.90 -6.54
N VAL A 295 8.99 12.92 -6.92
CA VAL A 295 8.52 11.71 -7.62
C VAL A 295 7.63 10.85 -6.72
N THR A 296 7.92 10.75 -5.42
CA THR A 296 7.03 10.06 -4.47
C THR A 296 5.67 10.76 -4.41
N ALA A 297 5.63 12.08 -4.31
CA ALA A 297 4.39 12.84 -4.35
C ALA A 297 3.63 12.68 -5.69
N MET A 298 4.35 12.63 -6.82
CA MET A 298 3.75 12.36 -8.13
C MET A 298 3.16 10.95 -8.23
N ALA A 299 3.81 9.96 -7.60
CA ALA A 299 3.30 8.59 -7.54
C ALA A 299 2.01 8.53 -6.70
N ASP A 300 2.02 9.13 -5.52
CA ASP A 300 0.87 9.21 -4.61
C ASP A 300 -0.31 9.95 -5.25
N GLY A 301 -0.03 10.97 -6.06
CA GLY A 301 -1.03 11.71 -6.85
C GLY A 301 -1.45 11.04 -8.17
N GLY A 302 -0.93 9.85 -8.48
CA GLY A 302 -1.25 9.11 -9.70
C GLY A 302 -0.82 9.80 -11.01
N LEU A 303 0.17 10.69 -10.95
CA LEU A 303 0.69 11.43 -12.12
C LEU A 303 1.70 10.62 -12.94
N LEU A 304 2.40 9.66 -12.32
CA LEU A 304 3.41 8.84 -13.02
C LEU A 304 2.80 7.78 -13.94
N LEU A 305 1.61 7.26 -13.61
CA LEU A 305 0.96 6.23 -14.41
C LEU A 305 0.63 6.72 -15.84
N PRO A 306 0.03 7.92 -16.05
CA PRO A 306 -0.13 8.48 -17.39
C PRO A 306 1.18 8.68 -18.16
N ILE A 307 2.25 9.08 -17.46
CA ILE A 307 3.56 9.39 -18.05
C ILE A 307 4.25 8.10 -18.53
N PHE A 308 4.40 7.10 -17.65
CA PHE A 308 5.18 5.88 -17.94
C PHE A 308 4.34 4.70 -18.43
N GLY A 309 3.03 4.70 -18.17
CA GLY A 309 2.15 3.57 -18.48
C GLY A 309 2.51 2.28 -17.73
N GLY A 310 3.12 2.39 -16.54
CA GLY A 310 3.57 1.25 -15.74
C GLY A 310 3.88 1.62 -14.29
N VAL A 311 4.38 0.65 -13.53
CA VAL A 311 4.72 0.81 -12.10
C VAL A 311 5.94 1.73 -11.95
N ALA A 312 5.87 2.63 -10.96
CA ALA A 312 6.98 3.49 -10.55
C ALA A 312 7.60 2.99 -9.25
N TYR A 313 8.93 2.85 -9.24
CA TYR A 313 9.73 2.32 -8.15
C TYR A 313 10.41 3.45 -7.37
N THR A 314 9.63 4.18 -6.56
CA THR A 314 10.10 5.34 -5.77
C THR A 314 11.18 4.97 -4.74
N GLY A 315 11.08 3.79 -4.13
CA GLY A 315 12.08 3.24 -3.21
C GLY A 315 13.45 3.07 -3.88
N PRO A 316 13.57 2.28 -4.96
CA PRO A 316 14.80 2.14 -5.74
C PRO A 316 15.38 3.48 -6.24
N LEU A 317 14.55 4.42 -6.69
CA LEU A 317 15.04 5.76 -7.04
C LEU A 317 15.72 6.46 -5.85
N LYS A 318 15.15 6.37 -4.65
CA LYS A 318 15.75 6.94 -3.43
C LYS A 318 17.11 6.30 -3.13
N VAL A 319 17.21 4.97 -3.21
CA VAL A 319 18.48 4.26 -2.98
C VAL A 319 19.52 4.59 -4.04
N MET A 320 19.12 4.69 -5.32
CA MET A 320 19.98 5.13 -6.43
C MET A 320 20.60 6.51 -6.15
N ILE A 321 19.79 7.48 -5.72
CA ILE A 321 20.26 8.84 -5.38
C ILE A 321 21.24 8.80 -4.21
N SER A 322 20.97 7.98 -3.19
CA SER A 322 21.88 7.79 -2.06
C SER A 322 23.20 7.16 -2.49
N ALA A 323 23.17 6.14 -3.35
CA ALA A 323 24.36 5.48 -3.88
C ALA A 323 25.26 6.43 -4.67
N GLU A 324 24.68 7.23 -5.58
CA GLU A 324 25.44 8.25 -6.32
C GLU A 324 26.11 9.27 -5.39
N ARG A 325 25.41 9.74 -4.36
CA ARG A 325 25.96 10.64 -3.35
C ARG A 325 27.11 10.01 -2.57
N MET A 326 26.98 8.74 -2.18
CA MET A 326 28.03 8.00 -1.48
C MET A 326 29.30 7.81 -2.32
N LEU A 327 29.12 7.64 -3.63
CA LEU A 327 30.20 7.50 -4.61
C LEU A 327 30.78 8.84 -5.07
N GLY A 328 30.16 9.96 -4.74
CA GLY A 328 30.56 11.29 -5.24
C GLY A 328 30.29 11.47 -6.74
N TRP A 329 29.36 10.70 -7.30
CA TRP A 329 29.04 10.76 -8.73
C TRP A 329 28.01 11.85 -9.03
N ASN A 330 28.16 12.48 -10.20
CA ASN A 330 27.18 13.44 -10.69
C ASN A 330 25.84 12.74 -10.97
N PRO A 331 24.70 13.40 -10.67
CA PRO A 331 23.37 12.91 -11.04
C PRO A 331 23.25 12.61 -12.54
N ASP A 332 22.85 11.40 -12.89
CA ASP A 332 22.50 11.04 -14.27
C ASP A 332 20.98 10.84 -14.43
N ALA A 333 20.40 11.54 -15.42
CA ALA A 333 18.96 11.55 -15.63
C ALA A 333 18.43 10.18 -16.09
N ILE A 334 19.15 9.49 -16.98
CA ILE A 334 18.70 8.21 -17.56
C ILE A 334 18.89 7.07 -16.56
N ARG A 335 19.99 7.08 -15.80
CA ARG A 335 20.21 6.13 -14.71
C ARG A 335 19.11 6.20 -13.65
N ARG A 336 18.78 7.41 -13.21
CA ARG A 336 17.69 7.63 -12.23
C ARG A 336 16.32 7.28 -12.81
N LEU A 337 16.07 7.60 -14.08
CA LEU A 337 14.86 7.16 -14.78
C LEU A 337 14.77 5.63 -14.85
N GLY A 338 15.89 4.93 -15.07
CA GLY A 338 15.98 3.48 -15.02
C GLY A 338 15.62 2.92 -13.65
N ALA A 339 16.17 3.49 -12.57
CA ALA A 339 15.80 3.10 -11.21
C ALA A 339 14.29 3.27 -10.93
N LEU A 340 13.71 4.37 -11.42
CA LEU A 340 12.32 4.72 -11.22
C LEU A 340 11.35 3.86 -12.03
N ALA A 341 11.67 3.50 -13.27
CA ALA A 341 10.66 2.99 -14.20
C ALA A 341 11.00 1.66 -14.87
N VAL A 342 12.19 1.09 -14.66
CA VAL A 342 12.66 -0.08 -15.40
C VAL A 342 12.95 -1.25 -14.46
N ALA A 343 12.26 -2.38 -14.67
CA ALA A 343 12.64 -3.67 -14.10
C ALA A 343 13.07 -4.66 -15.19
N VAL A 344 12.51 -4.54 -16.39
CA VAL A 344 12.81 -5.39 -17.55
C VAL A 344 12.97 -4.57 -18.83
N THR A 345 13.47 -5.18 -19.92
CA THR A 345 13.66 -4.49 -21.21
C THR A 345 12.36 -3.95 -21.81
N GLU A 346 11.22 -4.60 -21.54
CA GLU A 346 9.89 -4.18 -21.97
C GLU A 346 9.48 -2.87 -21.31
N ASP A 347 9.89 -2.64 -20.05
CA ASP A 347 9.68 -1.37 -19.36
C ASP A 347 10.49 -0.26 -20.02
N ALA A 348 11.76 -0.53 -20.32
CA ALA A 348 12.63 0.42 -20.98
C ALA A 348 12.08 0.82 -22.36
N LYS A 349 11.63 -0.15 -23.17
CA LYS A 349 11.00 0.12 -24.47
C LYS A 349 9.74 0.96 -24.33
N ARG A 350 8.85 0.60 -23.40
CA ARG A 350 7.61 1.35 -23.14
C ARG A 350 7.91 2.80 -22.73
N VAL A 351 8.81 3.01 -21.78
CA VAL A 351 9.18 4.35 -21.30
C VAL A 351 9.85 5.14 -22.42
N ALA A 352 10.73 4.52 -23.20
CA ALA A 352 11.40 5.14 -24.34
C ALA A 352 10.41 5.64 -25.39
N THR A 353 9.41 4.82 -25.74
CA THR A 353 8.35 5.20 -26.68
C THR A 353 7.49 6.33 -26.13
N ARG A 354 7.03 6.24 -24.88
CA ARG A 354 6.12 7.23 -24.29
C ARG A 354 6.77 8.59 -24.08
N LEU A 355 8.05 8.62 -23.72
CA LEU A 355 8.81 9.87 -23.55
C LEU A 355 9.52 10.31 -24.83
N ARG A 356 9.42 9.55 -25.94
CA ARG A 356 10.18 9.79 -27.16
C ARG A 356 11.67 10.05 -26.86
N LEU A 357 12.28 9.13 -26.14
CA LEU A 357 13.71 9.20 -25.84
C LEU A 357 14.54 9.16 -27.12
N THR A 358 15.70 9.80 -27.11
CA THR A 358 16.68 9.70 -28.19
C THR A 358 17.21 8.27 -28.32
N ASN A 359 17.85 7.95 -29.45
CA ASN A 359 18.45 6.62 -29.66
C ASN A 359 19.51 6.28 -28.60
N ALA A 360 20.28 7.27 -28.13
CA ALA A 360 21.29 7.08 -27.09
C ALA A 360 20.65 6.78 -25.73
N GLU A 361 19.67 7.59 -25.33
CA GLU A 361 18.91 7.42 -24.08
C GLU A 361 18.15 6.08 -24.07
N THR A 362 17.54 5.69 -25.19
CA THR A 362 16.84 4.42 -25.34
C THR A 362 17.78 3.24 -25.15
N LYS A 363 18.97 3.26 -25.75
CA LYS A 363 19.98 2.20 -25.58
C LYS A 363 20.51 2.12 -24.15
N ALA A 364 20.69 3.25 -23.48
CA ALA A 364 21.11 3.30 -22.08
C ALA A 364 20.03 2.70 -21.17
N LEU A 365 18.77 3.09 -21.36
CA LEU A 365 17.64 2.60 -20.58
C LEU A 365 17.37 1.10 -20.82
N ASP A 366 17.42 0.65 -22.07
CA ASP A 366 17.26 -0.78 -22.44
C ASP A 366 18.35 -1.65 -21.81
N SER A 367 19.59 -1.15 -21.80
CA SER A 367 20.70 -1.81 -21.12
C SER A 367 20.37 -2.05 -19.64
N MET A 368 19.80 -1.08 -18.94
CA MET A 368 19.43 -1.23 -17.52
C MET A 368 18.38 -2.32 -17.27
N GLY A 369 17.45 -2.54 -18.21
CA GLY A 369 16.45 -3.61 -18.11
C GLY A 369 17.01 -5.03 -18.26
N HIS A 370 18.24 -5.18 -18.73
CA HIS A 370 18.78 -6.48 -19.12
C HIS A 370 19.65 -7.13 -18.02
N ARG A 371 19.11 -8.15 -17.36
CA ARG A 371 19.83 -9.05 -16.42
C ARG A 371 20.58 -8.33 -15.28
N TRP A 372 20.11 -7.14 -14.86
CA TRP A 372 20.73 -6.37 -13.78
C TRP A 372 20.78 -7.16 -12.45
N TRP A 373 19.80 -8.03 -12.18
CA TRP A 373 19.75 -8.83 -10.95
C TRP A 373 20.91 -9.83 -10.83
N ARG A 374 21.58 -10.17 -11.94
CA ARG A 374 22.77 -11.02 -11.92
C ARG A 374 24.03 -10.30 -11.45
N LEU A 375 23.95 -8.99 -11.22
CA LEU A 375 25.07 -8.20 -10.71
C LEU A 375 25.11 -8.15 -9.17
N GLY A 376 24.08 -8.66 -8.48
CA GLY A 376 24.12 -8.80 -7.03
C GLY A 376 25.02 -9.94 -6.57
N GLY A 377 25.87 -9.67 -5.59
CA GLY A 377 26.75 -10.67 -4.96
C GLY A 377 27.81 -11.26 -5.89
N MET A 378 28.25 -10.51 -6.90
CA MET A 378 29.33 -10.95 -7.80
C MET A 378 30.70 -10.76 -7.13
N ASP A 379 31.61 -11.70 -7.37
CA ASP A 379 33.03 -11.49 -7.12
C ASP A 379 33.67 -10.52 -8.13
N GLU A 380 34.89 -10.06 -7.84
CA GLU A 380 35.60 -9.10 -8.70
C GLU A 380 35.89 -9.70 -10.09
N ALA A 381 36.23 -10.98 -10.20
CA ALA A 381 36.47 -11.65 -11.49
C ALA A 381 35.23 -11.64 -12.39
N THR A 382 34.05 -11.90 -11.82
CA THR A 382 32.78 -11.79 -12.57
C THR A 382 32.48 -10.34 -12.92
N ALA A 383 32.75 -9.40 -12.03
CA ALA A 383 32.59 -7.97 -12.31
C ALA A 383 33.48 -7.48 -13.46
N ARG A 384 34.76 -7.89 -13.53
CA ARG A 384 35.68 -7.57 -14.65
C ARG A 384 35.15 -8.08 -15.99
N ARG A 385 34.65 -9.32 -16.03
CA ARG A 385 33.99 -9.89 -17.23
C ARG A 385 32.75 -9.11 -17.65
N ARG A 386 31.96 -8.62 -16.69
CA ARG A 386 30.79 -7.77 -16.98
C ARG A 386 31.20 -6.40 -17.50
N LEU A 387 32.20 -5.79 -16.87
CA LEU A 387 32.74 -4.49 -17.28
C LEU A 387 33.29 -4.56 -18.71
N TYR A 388 34.07 -5.59 -19.05
CA TYR A 388 34.55 -5.84 -20.41
C TYR A 388 33.40 -5.88 -21.44
N ARG A 389 32.38 -6.71 -21.20
CA ARG A 389 31.27 -6.91 -22.16
C ARG A 389 30.32 -5.72 -22.27
N LEU A 390 30.11 -4.98 -21.19
CA LEU A 390 29.15 -3.88 -21.14
C LEU A 390 29.77 -2.53 -21.51
N GLY A 391 31.07 -2.37 -21.27
CA GLY A 391 31.70 -1.07 -21.15
C GLY A 391 31.33 -0.36 -19.86
N GLU A 392 32.13 0.64 -19.49
CA GLU A 392 32.09 1.33 -18.20
C GLU A 392 30.72 1.92 -17.85
N ASN A 393 30.14 2.75 -18.72
CA ASN A 393 28.87 3.44 -18.42
C ASN A 393 27.72 2.45 -18.18
N ARG A 394 27.55 1.47 -19.07
CA ARG A 394 26.48 0.47 -18.95
C ARG A 394 26.68 -0.46 -17.75
N TYR A 395 27.93 -0.78 -17.43
CA TYR A 395 28.26 -1.54 -16.23
C TYR A 395 27.84 -0.78 -14.98
N ARG A 396 28.25 0.50 -14.84
CA ARG A 396 27.87 1.35 -13.70
C ARG A 396 26.37 1.47 -13.54
N ASP A 397 25.65 1.78 -14.63
CA ASP A 397 24.20 1.99 -14.57
C ASP A 397 23.46 0.71 -14.11
N ARG A 398 23.82 -0.46 -14.66
CA ARG A 398 23.22 -1.75 -14.26
C ARG A 398 23.58 -2.13 -12.82
N LEU A 399 24.82 -1.87 -12.40
CA LEU A 399 25.27 -2.18 -11.04
C LEU A 399 24.53 -1.34 -10.01
N LEU A 400 24.42 -0.02 -10.23
CA LEU A 400 23.67 0.85 -9.33
C LEU A 400 22.17 0.53 -9.32
N LEU A 401 21.60 0.07 -10.44
CA LEU A 401 20.22 -0.42 -10.44
C LEU A 401 20.07 -1.68 -9.57
N ALA A 402 21.02 -2.61 -9.67
CA ALA A 402 21.04 -3.80 -8.83
C ALA A 402 21.16 -3.45 -7.34
N TRP A 403 22.08 -2.55 -6.99
CA TRP A 403 22.22 -2.01 -5.64
C TRP A 403 20.91 -1.37 -5.16
N ALA A 404 20.31 -0.51 -5.98
CA ALA A 404 19.05 0.15 -5.66
C ALA A 404 17.89 -0.83 -5.38
N ARG A 405 17.93 -2.01 -5.98
CA ARG A 405 16.91 -3.06 -5.87
C ARG A 405 17.18 -4.09 -4.77
N ALA A 406 18.41 -4.18 -4.26
CA ALA A 406 18.79 -5.11 -3.20
C ALA A 406 18.16 -4.78 -1.83
N GLY A 407 17.58 -3.57 -1.67
CA GLY A 407 17.03 -3.09 -0.40
C GLY A 407 18.13 -2.46 0.45
N GLY A 408 18.02 -1.16 0.71
CA GLY A 408 19.08 -0.36 1.33
C GLY A 408 19.41 -0.80 2.76
N ASP A 409 20.42 -1.66 2.88
CA ASP A 409 21.37 -1.83 4.01
C ASP A 409 22.33 -3.03 3.80
N THR A 410 22.08 -3.89 2.80
CA THR A 410 22.98 -5.02 2.52
C THR A 410 24.28 -4.54 1.86
N ASP A 411 25.37 -4.59 2.63
CA ASP A 411 26.77 -4.62 2.19
C ASP A 411 27.20 -3.46 1.26
N SER A 412 26.94 -2.23 1.70
CA SER A 412 27.31 -1.01 0.96
C SER A 412 28.80 -0.92 0.59
N ALA A 413 29.68 -1.59 1.34
CA ALA A 413 31.12 -1.65 1.06
C ALA A 413 31.40 -2.46 -0.21
N HIS A 414 30.85 -3.67 -0.31
CA HIS A 414 30.99 -4.51 -1.49
C HIS A 414 30.44 -3.84 -2.76
N TRP A 415 29.26 -3.23 -2.68
CA TRP A 415 28.68 -2.48 -3.80
C TRP A 415 29.57 -1.32 -4.25
N ARG A 416 30.16 -0.60 -3.29
CA ARG A 416 31.09 0.50 -3.56
C ARG A 416 32.35 0.01 -4.27
N GLU A 417 32.94 -1.09 -3.80
CA GLU A 417 34.10 -1.70 -4.42
C GLU A 417 33.82 -2.10 -5.87
N LEU A 418 32.69 -2.75 -6.14
CA LEU A 418 32.30 -3.13 -7.50
C LEU A 418 32.03 -1.91 -8.40
N ALA A 419 31.45 -0.83 -7.85
CA ALA A 419 31.14 0.38 -8.61
C ALA A 419 32.39 1.17 -9.02
N LEU A 420 33.42 1.16 -8.16
CA LEU A 420 34.70 1.81 -8.39
C LEU A 420 35.71 0.92 -9.16
N LEU A 421 35.33 -0.31 -9.54
CA LEU A 421 36.19 -1.20 -10.32
C LEU A 421 36.78 -0.54 -11.59
N PRO A 422 36.01 0.23 -12.39
CA PRO A 422 36.57 0.87 -13.59
C PRO A 422 37.66 1.92 -13.30
N GLU A 423 37.77 2.41 -12.06
CA GLU A 423 38.80 3.38 -11.67
C GLU A 423 40.14 2.70 -11.34
N ARG A 424 40.09 1.42 -10.94
CA ARG A 424 41.28 0.63 -10.55
C ARG A 424 41.69 -0.43 -11.56
N TRP A 425 40.83 -0.76 -12.52
CA TRP A 425 41.08 -1.80 -13.51
C TRP A 425 40.57 -1.41 -14.90
N SER A 426 41.45 -1.58 -15.88
CA SER A 426 41.16 -1.37 -17.30
C SER A 426 41.19 -2.71 -18.03
N ALA A 427 40.15 -2.96 -18.80
CA ALA A 427 40.04 -4.15 -19.62
C ALA A 427 41.18 -4.22 -20.66
N PRO A 428 41.98 -5.31 -20.69
CA PRO A 428 42.91 -5.53 -21.78
C PRO A 428 42.16 -5.75 -23.10
N LYS A 429 42.81 -5.44 -24.22
CA LYS A 429 42.27 -5.79 -25.55
C LYS A 429 42.41 -7.29 -25.77
N PHE A 430 41.40 -7.91 -26.37
CA PHE A 430 41.47 -9.33 -26.74
C PHE A 430 42.67 -9.56 -27.68
N PRO A 431 43.65 -10.41 -27.28
CA PRO A 431 44.93 -10.47 -27.96
C PRO A 431 44.94 -11.39 -29.19
N LEU A 432 44.02 -12.37 -29.27
CA LEU A 432 43.95 -13.32 -30.37
C LEU A 432 43.27 -12.70 -31.59
N LYS A 433 43.85 -12.91 -32.77
CA LYS A 433 43.39 -12.39 -34.06
C LYS A 433 42.95 -13.53 -34.97
N ALA A 434 42.26 -13.17 -36.06
CA ALA A 434 41.87 -14.10 -37.11
C ALA A 434 43.03 -14.99 -37.61
N ALA A 435 44.23 -14.41 -37.76
CA ALA A 435 45.42 -15.11 -38.22
C ALA A 435 45.80 -16.32 -37.33
N ASP A 436 45.58 -16.22 -36.02
CA ASP A 436 45.90 -17.30 -35.07
C ASP A 436 45.06 -18.55 -35.31
N PHE A 437 43.82 -18.39 -35.79
CA PHE A 437 42.90 -19.50 -36.06
C PHE A 437 43.02 -20.02 -37.49
N ILE A 438 43.34 -19.14 -38.45
CA ILE A 438 43.64 -19.54 -39.84
C ILE A 438 44.87 -20.44 -39.86
N ALA A 439 45.92 -20.10 -39.09
CA ALA A 439 47.10 -20.94 -38.94
C ALA A 439 46.80 -22.32 -38.32
N ARG A 440 45.63 -22.48 -37.68
CA ARG A 440 45.14 -23.73 -37.06
C ARG A 440 44.10 -24.45 -37.92
N GLY A 441 43.94 -24.06 -39.19
CA GLY A 441 43.09 -24.74 -40.16
C GLY A 441 41.61 -24.33 -40.16
N ILE A 442 41.25 -23.22 -39.51
CA ILE A 442 39.91 -22.65 -39.58
C ILE A 442 39.77 -21.79 -40.85
N ALA A 443 38.80 -22.11 -41.70
CA ALA A 443 38.51 -21.36 -42.91
C ALA A 443 37.92 -19.97 -42.60
N GLU A 444 38.20 -19.00 -43.48
CA GLU A 444 37.61 -17.67 -43.41
C GLU A 444 36.08 -17.71 -43.58
N GLY A 445 35.38 -16.74 -42.97
CA GLY A 445 33.93 -16.62 -43.04
C GLY A 445 33.23 -16.77 -41.68
N PRO A 446 31.91 -17.08 -41.65
CA PRO A 446 31.12 -17.12 -40.42
C PRO A 446 31.67 -18.06 -39.34
N VAL A 447 32.32 -19.14 -39.76
CA VAL A 447 32.95 -20.14 -38.88
C VAL A 447 34.08 -19.51 -38.05
N LEU A 448 34.95 -18.72 -38.68
CA LEU A 448 36.03 -18.02 -37.97
C LEU A 448 35.49 -17.08 -36.88
N GLY A 449 34.38 -16.38 -37.17
CA GLY A 449 33.70 -15.53 -36.18
C GLY A 449 33.18 -16.31 -34.97
N GLN A 450 32.66 -17.52 -35.17
CA GLN A 450 32.20 -18.39 -34.09
C GLN A 450 33.36 -18.88 -33.21
N VAL A 451 34.48 -19.30 -33.83
CA VAL A 451 35.67 -19.72 -33.10
C VAL A 451 36.29 -18.57 -32.32
N LEU A 452 36.36 -17.37 -32.91
CA LEU A 452 36.80 -16.16 -32.21
C LEU A 452 35.94 -15.85 -30.99
N ALA A 453 34.61 -15.97 -31.09
CA ALA A 453 33.71 -15.79 -29.96
C ALA A 453 33.92 -16.85 -28.86
N LEU A 454 34.14 -18.11 -29.22
CA LEU A 454 34.46 -19.18 -28.26
C LEU A 454 35.79 -18.92 -27.54
N ALA A 455 36.80 -18.45 -28.28
CA ALA A 455 38.11 -18.11 -27.72
C ALA A 455 38.02 -16.89 -26.80
N GLU A 456 37.25 -15.86 -27.17
CA GLU A 456 36.99 -14.71 -26.31
C GLU A 456 36.26 -15.13 -25.02
N ASP A 457 35.26 -16.00 -25.10
CA ASP A 457 34.57 -16.53 -23.94
C ASP A 457 35.48 -17.34 -23.01
N ALA A 458 36.39 -18.16 -23.56
CA ALA A 458 37.38 -18.91 -22.80
C ALA A 458 38.43 -18.00 -22.16
N TRP A 459 38.89 -16.97 -22.88
CA TRP A 459 39.81 -15.96 -22.38
C TRP A 459 39.21 -15.14 -21.24
N LEU A 460 37.93 -14.76 -21.35
CA LEU A 460 37.18 -14.15 -20.26
C LEU A 460 37.06 -15.10 -19.06
N ALA A 461 36.79 -16.38 -19.29
CA ALA A 461 36.67 -17.37 -18.22
C ALA A 461 37.99 -17.59 -17.45
N ALA A 462 39.13 -17.42 -18.11
CA ALA A 462 40.47 -17.52 -17.53
C ALA A 462 40.99 -16.22 -16.87
N ASP A 463 40.14 -15.19 -16.70
CA ASP A 463 40.48 -13.88 -16.11
C ASP A 463 41.58 -13.11 -16.87
N PHE A 464 41.43 -13.03 -18.20
CA PHE A 464 42.22 -12.12 -19.07
C PHE A 464 43.74 -12.41 -19.11
N PRO A 465 44.19 -13.67 -19.32
CA PRO A 465 45.61 -13.98 -19.42
C PRO A 465 46.26 -13.27 -20.62
N LEU A 466 47.51 -12.85 -20.45
CA LEU A 466 48.33 -12.21 -21.49
C LEU A 466 49.59 -12.99 -21.83
N ASP A 467 49.90 -14.07 -21.10
CA ASP A 467 51.05 -14.91 -21.39
C ASP A 467 50.80 -15.78 -22.63
N GLU A 468 51.84 -15.94 -23.44
CA GLU A 468 51.74 -16.60 -24.75
C GLU A 468 51.31 -18.07 -24.63
N GLY A 469 51.70 -18.75 -23.56
CA GLY A 469 51.35 -20.15 -23.30
C GLY A 469 49.85 -20.35 -23.05
N ALA A 470 49.25 -19.52 -22.19
CA ALA A 470 47.81 -19.55 -21.93
C ALA A 470 47.02 -19.16 -23.18
N LEU A 471 47.45 -18.14 -23.93
CA LEU A 471 46.80 -17.71 -25.17
C LEU A 471 46.80 -18.82 -26.24
N LYS A 472 47.92 -19.51 -26.40
CA LYS A 472 48.04 -20.67 -27.29
C LYS A 472 47.07 -21.78 -26.87
N THR A 473 47.01 -22.09 -25.58
CA THR A 473 46.11 -23.09 -25.01
C THR A 473 44.64 -22.74 -25.26
N ILE A 474 44.25 -21.48 -25.06
CA ILE A 474 42.89 -21.00 -25.32
C ILE A 474 42.55 -21.12 -26.81
N ALA A 475 43.45 -20.73 -27.71
CA ALA A 475 43.23 -20.85 -29.15
C ALA A 475 43.04 -22.32 -29.57
N ASP A 476 43.88 -23.23 -29.07
CA ASP A 476 43.81 -24.66 -29.37
C ASP A 476 42.52 -25.28 -28.81
N GLN A 477 42.11 -24.91 -27.59
CA GLN A 477 40.87 -25.37 -26.97
C GLN A 477 39.63 -24.86 -27.71
N ALA A 478 39.63 -23.61 -28.18
CA ALA A 478 38.51 -23.05 -28.95
C ALA A 478 38.32 -23.78 -30.28
N VAL A 479 39.41 -24.09 -30.99
CA VAL A 479 39.39 -24.89 -32.21
C VAL A 479 38.88 -26.30 -31.92
N ALA A 480 39.47 -26.99 -30.93
CA ALA A 480 39.08 -28.35 -30.58
C ALA A 480 37.60 -28.45 -30.16
N ARG A 481 37.12 -27.48 -29.38
CA ARG A 481 35.71 -27.39 -28.99
C ARG A 481 34.80 -27.19 -30.19
N PHE A 482 35.14 -26.26 -31.08
CA PHE A 482 34.37 -26.03 -32.30
C PHE A 482 34.31 -27.28 -33.19
N THR A 483 35.44 -27.95 -33.41
CA THR A 483 35.51 -29.17 -34.22
C THR A 483 34.71 -30.31 -33.60
N ARG A 484 34.71 -30.45 -32.27
CA ARG A 484 33.92 -31.47 -31.56
C ARG A 484 32.43 -31.19 -31.69
N ASP A 485 32.02 -29.95 -31.46
CA ASP A 485 30.61 -29.55 -31.44
C ASP A 485 30.00 -29.51 -32.86
N ASN A 486 30.82 -29.57 -33.92
CA ASN A 486 30.42 -29.61 -35.33
C ASN A 486 30.88 -30.88 -36.09
N ARG A 487 31.17 -31.97 -35.38
CA ARG A 487 31.26 -33.29 -36.04
C ARG A 487 29.86 -33.72 -36.49
N PRO A 488 29.72 -34.27 -37.71
CA PRO A 488 28.44 -34.73 -38.23
C PRO A 488 27.83 -35.87 -37.40
#